data_AF-A0A955TKV8-F1
#
_entry.id   AF-A0A955TKV8-F1
#
_cell.length_a   1.000
_cell.length_b   1.000
_cell.length_c   1.000
_cell.angle_alpha   90.00
_cell.angle_beta   90.00
_cell.angle_gamma   90.00
#
_symmetry.space_group_name_H-M   'P 1'
#
loop_
_entity.id
_entity.type
_entity.pdbx_description
1 polymer ?
#
loop_
_entity_poly.entity_id
_entity_poly.type
_entity_poly.pdbx_seq_one_letter_code
_entity_poly.pdbx_strand_id
1 'polypeptide(L)'
;SNFENDFPNQLNVRGQRIEYSTDDFVILLIGDSQVEAATNAPSLMPEKILQNYLNAGLKKSNVKVFSLAASGWGQDQQLLALEKYYKNYRANLILVWTTPKNDFWENAFPDRSLTKVAGHLKPTFYLKNQKLEGPFFKPNNYYQNSVLIQILFSAIQNLEDKTLEQKILDEWLNKLPVPHNFNSDIKEIYWSENKEIDLDEFSENLFKYKNED
;
A
#
# COMPACT_ATOMS: atom_id res chain seq x y z
N SER A 1 15.51 -13.40 12.66
CA SER A 1 16.05 -12.64 11.51
C SER A 1 17.07 -13.53 10.82
N ASN A 2 16.92 -13.84 9.53
CA ASN A 2 17.92 -14.56 8.72
C ASN A 2 18.22 -13.65 7.50
N PHE A 3 19.38 -13.00 7.36
CA PHE A 3 20.75 -13.52 7.10
C PHE A 3 20.73 -14.33 5.78
N GLU A 4 21.24 -13.91 4.61
CA GLU A 4 22.35 -12.99 4.29
C GLU A 4 22.14 -12.29 2.93
N ASN A 5 21.62 -11.07 3.02
CA ASN A 5 21.80 -9.91 2.13
C ASN A 5 21.05 -9.83 0.77
N ASP A 6 19.94 -9.09 0.79
CA ASP A 6 19.68 -8.05 -0.22
C ASP A 6 19.52 -6.75 0.57
N PHE A 7 20.55 -5.88 0.53
CA PHE A 7 20.48 -4.53 1.11
C PHE A 7 19.20 -3.82 0.62
N PRO A 8 18.66 -2.86 1.39
CA PRO A 8 17.67 -1.96 0.82
C PRO A 8 18.19 -1.43 -0.52
N ASN A 9 17.36 -1.56 -1.57
CA ASN A 9 17.65 -0.92 -2.83
C ASN A 9 17.66 0.61 -2.64
N GLN A 10 17.94 1.36 -3.71
CA GLN A 10 18.04 2.82 -3.65
C GLN A 10 16.74 3.53 -3.23
N LEU A 11 15.62 2.80 -3.11
CA LEU A 11 14.34 3.30 -2.61
C LEU A 11 14.07 2.94 -1.14
N ASN A 12 15.00 2.26 -0.48
CA ASN A 12 14.93 1.73 0.89
C ASN A 12 13.92 0.60 1.09
N VAL A 13 13.65 -0.18 0.04
CA VAL A 13 12.87 -1.42 0.13
C VAL A 13 13.76 -2.63 -0.13
N ARG A 14 13.39 -3.78 0.42
CA ARG A 14 14.11 -5.03 0.22
C ARG A 14 14.09 -5.41 -1.27
N GLY A 15 15.25 -5.82 -1.79
CA GLY A 15 15.41 -6.30 -3.15
C GLY A 15 16.74 -5.88 -3.74
N GLN A 16 16.99 -6.27 -4.98
CA GLN A 16 18.26 -6.00 -5.61
C GLN A 16 18.47 -4.52 -5.95
N ARG A 17 19.74 -4.14 -6.09
CA ARG A 17 20.12 -2.82 -6.56
C ARG A 17 19.52 -2.56 -7.93
N ILE A 18 18.88 -1.41 -8.08
CA ILE A 18 18.25 -0.98 -9.32
C ILE A 18 19.34 -0.54 -10.28
N GLU A 19 19.79 -1.45 -11.14
CA GLU A 19 20.82 -1.23 -12.15
C GLU A 19 20.42 -1.88 -13.47
N TYR A 20 20.39 -1.06 -14.51
CA TYR A 20 20.07 -1.47 -15.86
C TYR A 20 20.58 -0.42 -16.86
N SER A 21 20.78 -0.84 -18.10
CA SER A 21 21.10 -0.03 -19.26
C SER A 21 19.83 0.40 -20.01
N THR A 22 19.96 1.24 -21.03
CA THR A 22 18.84 1.63 -21.90
C THR A 22 18.23 0.46 -22.67
N ASP A 23 19.01 -0.59 -22.91
CA ASP A 23 18.63 -1.71 -23.78
C ASP A 23 17.98 -2.88 -23.01
N ASP A 24 17.99 -2.79 -21.68
CA ASP A 24 17.36 -3.78 -20.81
C ASP A 24 15.82 -3.64 -20.81
N PHE A 25 15.12 -4.76 -20.79
CA PHE A 25 13.68 -4.81 -20.54
C PHE A 25 13.43 -4.86 -19.04
N VAL A 26 12.93 -3.76 -18.48
CA VAL A 26 12.76 -3.59 -17.03
C VAL A 26 11.33 -3.92 -16.63
N ILE A 27 11.18 -4.88 -15.72
CA ILE A 27 9.93 -5.26 -15.09
C ILE A 27 9.97 -4.78 -13.64
N LEU A 28 8.94 -4.07 -13.21
CA LEU A 28 8.76 -3.67 -11.82
C LEU A 28 7.62 -4.48 -11.20
N LEU A 29 7.93 -5.24 -10.14
CA LEU A 29 6.94 -5.89 -9.29
C LEU A 29 6.53 -4.92 -8.19
N ILE A 30 5.23 -4.67 -8.04
CA ILE A 30 4.70 -3.82 -6.98
C ILE A 30 3.70 -4.60 -6.14
N GLY A 31 3.77 -4.44 -4.82
CA GLY A 31 2.89 -5.18 -3.91
C GLY A 31 3.23 -4.98 -2.45
N ASP A 32 2.96 -6.01 -1.64
CA ASP A 32 3.08 -6.00 -0.19
C ASP A 32 4.04 -7.08 0.34
N SER A 33 3.74 -7.69 1.49
CA SER A 33 4.55 -8.75 2.08
C SER A 33 4.80 -9.93 1.14
N GLN A 34 3.91 -10.23 0.19
CA GLN A 34 4.11 -11.34 -0.75
C GLN A 34 5.22 -11.04 -1.77
N VAL A 35 5.32 -9.80 -2.23
CA VAL A 35 6.39 -9.36 -3.15
C VAL A 35 7.69 -9.11 -2.39
N GLU A 36 7.59 -8.55 -1.17
CA GLU A 36 8.74 -8.35 -0.28
C GLU A 36 9.39 -9.69 0.09
N ALA A 37 8.58 -10.73 0.32
CA ALA A 37 9.00 -12.08 0.69
C ALA A 37 10.01 -12.09 1.85
N ALA A 38 9.73 -11.30 2.90
CA ALA A 38 10.67 -11.05 4.00
C ALA A 38 11.14 -12.31 4.74
N THR A 39 10.32 -13.37 4.71
CA THR A 39 10.59 -14.67 5.33
C THR A 39 11.45 -15.60 4.47
N ASN A 40 11.68 -15.27 3.20
CA ASN A 40 12.40 -16.11 2.26
C ASN A 40 13.89 -15.71 2.21
N ALA A 41 14.73 -16.66 1.76
CA ALA A 41 16.10 -16.34 1.38
C ALA A 41 16.09 -15.34 0.21
N PRO A 42 17.07 -14.41 0.10
CA PRO A 42 17.13 -13.43 -0.98
C PRO A 42 17.04 -14.03 -2.39
N SER A 43 17.70 -15.17 -2.63
CA SER A 43 17.65 -15.90 -3.91
C SER A 43 16.27 -16.42 -4.30
N LEU A 44 15.36 -16.52 -3.34
CA LEU A 44 13.98 -16.97 -3.51
C LEU A 44 12.98 -15.80 -3.54
N MET A 45 13.46 -14.56 -3.60
CA MET A 45 12.57 -13.42 -3.80
C MET A 45 11.89 -13.50 -5.18
N PRO A 46 10.61 -13.09 -5.30
CA PRO A 46 9.87 -13.11 -6.56
C PRO A 46 10.61 -12.45 -7.73
N GLU A 47 11.29 -11.32 -7.48
CA GLU A 47 12.09 -10.63 -8.51
C GLU A 47 13.23 -11.52 -9.06
N LYS A 48 13.94 -12.25 -8.20
CA LYS A 48 15.07 -13.11 -8.59
C LYS A 48 14.57 -14.33 -9.34
N ILE A 49 13.51 -14.97 -8.83
CA ILE A 49 12.90 -16.15 -9.47
C ILE A 49 12.42 -15.77 -10.87
N LEU A 50 11.66 -14.68 -11.00
CA LEU A 50 11.13 -14.24 -12.28
C LEU A 50 12.23 -13.83 -13.24
N GLN A 51 13.21 -13.05 -12.80
CA GLN A 51 14.34 -12.64 -13.64
C GLN A 51 15.11 -13.86 -14.18
N ASN A 52 15.42 -14.82 -13.31
CA ASN A 52 16.14 -16.03 -13.70
C ASN A 52 15.33 -16.87 -14.69
N TYR A 53 14.03 -17.03 -14.44
CA TYR A 53 13.15 -17.78 -15.33
C TYR A 53 13.05 -17.14 -16.72
N LEU A 54 12.87 -15.82 -16.80
CA LEU A 54 12.77 -15.11 -18.07
C LEU A 54 14.09 -15.12 -18.84
N ASN A 55 15.22 -14.91 -18.16
CA ASN A 55 16.53 -14.92 -18.80
C ASN A 55 16.93 -16.32 -19.29
N ALA A 56 16.59 -17.38 -18.54
CA ALA A 56 16.88 -18.75 -18.94
C ALA A 56 15.90 -19.28 -20.02
N GLY A 57 14.60 -19.04 -19.85
CA GLY A 57 13.55 -19.66 -20.66
C GLY A 57 13.24 -18.93 -21.96
N LEU A 58 13.32 -17.59 -21.99
CA LEU A 58 12.98 -16.80 -23.18
C LEU A 58 14.19 -16.49 -24.07
N LYS A 59 15.40 -16.94 -23.70
CA LYS A 59 16.67 -16.53 -24.31
C LYS A 59 16.85 -15.00 -24.40
N LYS A 60 16.11 -14.24 -23.58
CA LYS A 60 16.22 -12.80 -23.46
C LYS A 60 17.22 -12.52 -22.34
N SER A 61 18.49 -12.31 -22.64
CA SER A 61 19.53 -12.07 -21.63
C SER A 61 19.49 -10.67 -20.99
N ASN A 62 18.53 -9.83 -21.39
CA ASN A 62 18.44 -8.41 -21.02
C ASN A 62 17.21 -8.08 -20.15
N VAL A 63 16.58 -9.06 -19.50
CA VAL A 63 15.46 -8.77 -18.58
C VAL A 63 16.01 -8.45 -17.19
N LYS A 64 15.52 -7.34 -16.63
CA LYS A 64 15.80 -6.88 -15.27
C LYS A 64 14.49 -6.79 -14.51
N VAL A 65 14.42 -7.40 -13.33
CA VAL A 65 13.19 -7.42 -12.52
C VAL A 65 13.47 -6.80 -11.17
N PHE A 66 12.70 -5.81 -10.73
CA PHE A 66 12.88 -5.18 -9.42
C PHE A 66 11.59 -5.24 -8.62
N SER A 67 11.70 -5.42 -7.31
CA SER A 67 10.58 -5.34 -6.38
C SER A 67 10.46 -3.98 -5.73
N LEU A 68 9.21 -3.51 -5.61
CA LEU A 68 8.80 -2.33 -4.88
C LEU A 68 7.64 -2.68 -3.96
N ALA A 69 8.00 -3.17 -2.76
CA ALA A 69 7.03 -3.70 -1.84
C ALA A 69 7.54 -3.64 -0.39
N ALA A 70 6.60 -3.60 0.54
CA ALA A 70 6.88 -3.87 1.95
C ALA A 70 5.64 -4.43 2.65
N SER A 71 5.87 -5.11 3.77
CA SER A 71 4.84 -5.75 4.56
C SER A 71 3.78 -4.76 5.00
N GLY A 72 2.52 -5.13 4.73
CA GLY A 72 1.37 -4.33 5.08
C GLY A 72 1.14 -3.10 4.20
N TRP A 73 1.83 -2.93 3.07
CA TRP A 73 1.42 -1.91 2.10
C TRP A 73 0.08 -2.25 1.48
N GLY A 74 -0.75 -1.22 1.26
CA GLY A 74 -1.88 -1.26 0.32
C GLY A 74 -1.61 -0.36 -0.87
N GLN A 75 -2.61 -0.20 -1.73
CA GLN A 75 -2.55 0.61 -2.95
C GLN A 75 -1.99 2.04 -2.76
N ASP A 76 -2.27 2.70 -1.63
CA ASP A 76 -1.82 4.08 -1.38
C ASP A 76 -0.29 4.18 -1.27
N GLN A 77 0.32 3.28 -0.49
CA GLN A 77 1.77 3.23 -0.33
C GLN A 77 2.45 2.73 -1.61
N GLN A 78 1.82 1.77 -2.29
CA GLN A 78 2.28 1.30 -3.60
C GLN A 78 2.34 2.48 -4.60
N LEU A 79 1.28 3.29 -4.70
CA LEU A 79 1.27 4.47 -5.56
C LEU A 79 2.42 5.45 -5.23
N LEU A 80 2.60 5.80 -3.96
CA LEU A 80 3.67 6.71 -3.54
C LEU A 80 5.07 6.16 -3.84
N ALA A 81 5.25 4.86 -3.64
CA ALA A 81 6.49 4.20 -3.98
C ALA A 81 6.74 4.27 -5.49
N LEU A 82 5.71 4.03 -6.30
CA LEU A 82 5.77 4.08 -7.76
C LEU A 82 6.11 5.50 -8.24
N GLU A 83 5.49 6.53 -7.67
CA GLU A 83 5.84 7.93 -7.94
C GLU A 83 7.31 8.22 -7.62
N LYS A 84 7.82 7.70 -6.48
CA LYS A 84 9.22 7.86 -6.09
C LYS A 84 10.17 7.13 -7.05
N TYR A 85 9.79 5.94 -7.51
CA TYR A 85 10.55 5.15 -8.48
C TYR A 85 10.73 5.92 -9.79
N TYR A 86 9.64 6.45 -10.36
CA TYR A 86 9.67 7.14 -11.65
C TYR A 86 10.40 8.49 -11.66
N LYS A 87 10.82 9.00 -10.49
CA LYS A 87 11.71 10.19 -10.45
C LYS A 87 13.09 9.92 -11.02
N ASN A 88 13.59 8.69 -10.87
CA ASN A 88 14.97 8.35 -11.22
C ASN A 88 15.08 7.10 -12.11
N TYR A 89 13.98 6.36 -12.28
CA TYR A 89 13.98 5.06 -12.94
C TYR A 89 12.87 4.94 -13.99
N ARG A 90 12.93 3.85 -14.79
CA ARG A 90 11.96 3.49 -15.82
C ARG A 90 11.60 2.02 -15.69
N ALA A 91 10.37 1.69 -16.05
CA ALA A 91 9.93 0.31 -16.23
C ALA A 91 9.27 0.18 -17.60
N ASN A 92 9.50 -0.93 -18.30
CA ASN A 92 8.79 -1.28 -19.53
C ASN A 92 7.47 -1.98 -19.21
N LEU A 93 7.41 -2.69 -18.08
CA LEU A 93 6.24 -3.39 -17.58
C LEU A 93 6.15 -3.24 -16.06
N ILE A 94 4.95 -2.94 -15.56
CA ILE A 94 4.65 -3.00 -14.12
C ILE A 94 3.70 -4.17 -13.91
N LEU A 95 4.03 -5.05 -12.96
CA LEU A 95 3.18 -6.13 -12.49
C LEU A 95 2.70 -5.81 -11.09
N VAL A 96 1.40 -5.54 -10.96
CA VAL A 96 0.74 -5.26 -9.69
C VAL A 96 0.32 -6.58 -9.06
N TRP A 97 0.94 -6.93 -7.94
CA TRP A 97 0.60 -8.11 -7.16
C TRP A 97 -0.23 -7.69 -5.95
N THR A 98 -1.54 -7.63 -6.18
CA THR A 98 -2.52 -7.21 -5.18
C THR A 98 -2.84 -8.36 -4.23
N THR A 99 -2.81 -8.10 -2.92
CA THR A 99 -3.47 -8.97 -1.94
C THR A 99 -4.60 -8.20 -1.24
N PRO A 100 -5.88 -8.54 -1.52
CA PRO A 100 -7.01 -7.70 -1.13
C PRO A 100 -7.09 -7.39 0.36
N LYS A 101 -6.54 -8.26 1.22
CA LYS A 101 -6.56 -8.08 2.67
C LYS A 101 -5.95 -6.74 3.08
N ASN A 102 -4.77 -6.40 2.55
CA ASN A 102 -4.13 -5.14 2.90
C ASN A 102 -4.89 -3.99 2.25
N ASP A 103 -5.32 -4.10 1.00
CA ASP A 103 -6.03 -3.00 0.33
C ASP A 103 -7.35 -2.62 1.02
N PHE A 104 -8.17 -3.60 1.41
CA PHE A 104 -9.40 -3.30 2.16
C PHE A 104 -9.11 -2.76 3.54
N TRP A 105 -8.20 -3.40 4.29
CA TRP A 105 -7.84 -2.95 5.63
C TRP A 105 -7.22 -1.56 5.60
N GLU A 106 -6.38 -1.27 4.62
CA GLU A 106 -5.74 0.02 4.44
C GLU A 106 -6.75 1.10 4.05
N ASN A 107 -7.65 0.84 3.12
CA ASN A 107 -8.62 1.87 2.75
C ASN A 107 -9.65 2.13 3.86
N ALA A 108 -9.94 1.14 4.69
CA ALA A 108 -10.89 1.27 5.80
C ALA A 108 -10.31 1.97 7.03
N PHE A 109 -9.01 1.81 7.31
CA PHE A 109 -8.39 2.28 8.55
C PHE A 109 -7.14 3.12 8.28
N PRO A 110 -7.21 4.47 8.40
CA PRO A 110 -6.04 5.34 8.29
C PRO A 110 -5.09 5.22 9.49
N ASP A 111 -5.55 4.67 10.61
CA ASP A 111 -4.75 4.33 11.79
C ASP A 111 -4.67 2.80 11.96
N ARG A 112 -3.46 2.28 12.15
CA ARG A 112 -3.16 0.85 12.36
C ARG A 112 -2.84 0.49 13.80
N SER A 113 -3.09 1.40 14.72
CA SER A 113 -2.65 1.22 16.10
C SER A 113 -3.37 0.05 16.75
N LEU A 114 -2.58 -0.84 17.35
CA LEU A 114 -3.09 -1.95 18.17
C LEU A 114 -3.59 -1.48 19.54
N THR A 115 -3.47 -0.18 19.82
CA THR A 115 -3.85 0.45 21.08
C THR A 115 -4.94 1.49 20.83
N LYS A 116 -5.56 1.99 21.90
CA LYS A 116 -6.52 3.09 21.82
C LYS A 116 -5.89 4.45 21.50
N VAL A 117 -4.56 4.53 21.50
CA VAL A 117 -3.82 5.74 21.13
C VAL A 117 -3.47 5.65 19.66
N ALA A 118 -3.86 6.66 18.89
CA ALA A 118 -3.49 6.76 17.49
C ALA A 118 -1.96 6.82 17.33
N GLY A 119 -1.49 6.03 16.37
CA GLY A 119 -0.09 5.86 16.02
C GLY A 119 0.19 6.51 14.69
N HIS A 120 1.20 6.02 13.97
CA HIS A 120 1.55 6.60 12.67
C HIS A 120 0.41 6.43 11.67
N LEU A 121 -0.28 7.53 11.40
CA LEU A 121 -1.28 7.61 10.35
C LEU A 121 -0.60 7.36 9.00
N LYS A 122 -1.30 6.62 8.15
CA LYS A 122 -0.80 6.31 6.82
C LYS A 122 -1.34 7.30 5.78
N PRO A 123 -0.65 7.46 4.64
CA PRO A 123 -1.24 8.14 3.50
C PRO A 123 -2.47 7.40 2.99
N THR A 124 -3.50 8.18 2.67
CA THR A 124 -4.76 7.71 2.07
C THR A 124 -5.13 8.57 0.89
N PHE A 125 -5.47 7.94 -0.23
CA PHE A 125 -6.04 8.61 -1.39
C PHE A 125 -7.52 8.26 -1.53
N TYR A 126 -8.27 9.11 -2.21
CA TYR A 126 -9.66 8.82 -2.56
C TYR A 126 -9.99 9.40 -3.92
N LEU A 127 -11.04 8.87 -4.55
CA LEU A 127 -11.53 9.39 -5.82
C LEU A 127 -12.62 10.43 -5.57
N LYS A 128 -12.46 11.61 -6.17
CA LYS A 128 -13.50 12.64 -6.25
C LYS A 128 -13.74 12.97 -7.70
N ASN A 129 -14.96 12.72 -8.19
CA ASN A 129 -15.31 12.90 -9.61
C ASN A 129 -14.32 12.19 -10.55
N GLN A 130 -13.97 10.93 -10.24
CA GLN A 130 -12.98 10.11 -10.96
C GLN A 130 -11.53 10.64 -10.94
N LYS A 131 -11.29 11.77 -10.26
CA LYS A 131 -9.95 12.30 -10.04
C LYS A 131 -9.40 11.77 -8.72
N LEU A 132 -8.18 11.26 -8.76
CA LEU A 132 -7.47 10.87 -7.54
C LEU A 132 -7.10 12.14 -6.76
N GLU A 133 -7.58 12.23 -5.52
CA GLU A 133 -7.24 13.29 -4.57
C GLU A 133 -6.46 12.71 -3.38
N GLY A 134 -5.55 13.52 -2.84
CA GLY A 134 -4.70 13.15 -1.71
C GLY A 134 -3.18 13.22 -2.03
N PRO A 135 -2.34 12.55 -1.21
CA PRO A 135 -2.77 11.82 -0.03
C PRO A 135 -3.28 12.79 1.04
N PHE A 136 -4.39 12.45 1.69
CA PHE A 136 -4.99 13.25 2.77
C PHE A 136 -4.02 13.40 3.95
N PHE A 137 -3.15 12.40 4.13
CA PHE A 137 -2.01 12.44 5.03
C PHE A 137 -0.71 12.19 4.26
N LYS A 138 0.18 13.18 4.13
CA LYS A 138 1.48 12.99 3.47
C LYS A 138 2.59 12.93 4.53
N PRO A 139 3.16 11.76 4.83
CA PRO A 139 4.18 11.64 5.87
C PRO A 139 5.51 12.34 5.50
N ASN A 140 5.65 12.86 4.28
CA ASN A 140 6.95 13.32 3.76
C ASN A 140 7.53 14.60 4.37
N ASN A 141 6.95 15.21 5.40
CA ASN A 141 7.60 16.33 6.13
C ASN A 141 6.98 16.52 7.52
N TYR A 142 6.79 15.44 8.27
CA TYR A 142 6.30 15.60 9.64
C TYR A 142 7.38 16.28 10.49
N TYR A 143 7.04 17.48 10.94
CA TYR A 143 7.42 18.25 12.11
C TYR A 143 8.18 17.59 13.29
N GLN A 144 8.39 16.28 13.28
CA GLN A 144 9.25 15.50 14.17
C GLN A 144 10.74 15.86 14.07
N ASN A 145 11.22 16.57 13.05
CA ASN A 145 12.61 17.09 13.07
C ASN A 145 12.71 18.54 13.55
N SER A 146 11.58 19.24 13.72
CA SER A 146 11.57 20.59 14.27
C SER A 146 11.30 20.53 15.76
N VAL A 147 12.37 20.66 16.56
CA VAL A 147 12.31 20.70 18.03
C VAL A 147 11.26 21.70 18.53
N LEU A 148 11.13 22.84 17.85
CA LEU A 148 10.17 23.90 18.20
C LEU A 148 8.73 23.44 18.05
N ILE A 149 8.44 22.66 17.01
CA ILE A 149 7.10 22.17 16.73
C ILE A 149 6.78 20.96 17.60
N GLN A 150 7.77 20.11 17.91
CA GLN A 150 7.63 19.10 18.96
C GLN A 150 7.28 19.73 20.32
N ILE A 151 7.97 20.81 20.73
CA ILE A 151 7.70 21.51 22.00
C ILE A 151 6.29 22.09 22.02
N LEU A 152 5.87 22.76 20.94
CA LEU A 152 4.51 23.30 20.81
C LEU A 152 3.45 22.19 20.90
N PHE A 153 3.67 21.07 20.21
CA PHE A 153 2.76 19.94 20.29
C PHE A 153 2.77 19.27 21.66
N SER A 154 3.92 19.12 22.32
CA SER A 154 3.99 18.59 23.70
C SER A 154 3.24 19.50 24.69
N ALA A 155 3.33 20.83 24.53
CA ALA A 155 2.55 21.77 25.34
C ALA A 155 1.04 21.65 25.09
N ILE A 156 0.62 21.49 23.82
CA ILE A 156 -0.79 21.28 23.46
C ILE A 156 -1.31 19.90 23.92
N GLN A 157 -0.47 18.86 23.85
CA GLN A 157 -0.78 17.50 24.31
C GLN A 157 -1.02 17.49 25.82
N ASN A 158 -0.22 18.23 26.60
CA ASN A 158 -0.42 18.38 28.05
C ASN A 158 -1.73 19.08 28.43
N LEU A 159 -2.42 19.73 27.48
CA LEU A 159 -3.69 20.42 27.73
C LEU A 159 -4.93 19.62 27.29
N GLU A 160 -4.79 18.68 26.36
CA GLU A 160 -5.93 18.03 25.70
C GLU A 160 -5.95 16.48 25.81
N ASP A 161 -5.01 15.85 26.53
CA ASP A 161 -4.92 14.39 26.71
C ASP A 161 -4.94 13.57 25.38
N LYS A 162 -4.64 14.22 24.24
CA LYS A 162 -4.68 13.62 22.90
C LYS A 162 -3.40 13.92 22.12
N THR A 163 -2.85 12.90 21.46
CA THR A 163 -1.74 13.06 20.52
C THR A 163 -2.18 13.83 19.27
N LEU A 164 -1.23 14.35 18.48
CA LEU A 164 -1.56 15.03 17.22
C LEU A 164 -2.23 14.06 16.25
N GLU A 165 -1.71 12.85 16.16
CA GLU A 165 -2.26 11.73 15.41
C GLU A 165 -3.69 11.43 15.86
N GLN A 166 -3.98 11.47 17.17
CA GLN A 166 -5.33 11.26 17.69
C GLN A 166 -6.29 12.36 17.25
N LYS A 167 -5.87 13.63 17.27
CA LYS A 167 -6.70 14.75 16.80
C LYS A 167 -7.02 14.63 15.32
N ILE A 168 -6.04 14.28 14.50
CA ILE A 168 -6.21 14.09 13.05
C ILE A 168 -7.13 12.90 12.76
N LEU A 169 -6.96 11.80 13.51
CA LEU A 169 -7.83 10.65 13.41
C LEU A 169 -9.28 11.03 13.75
N ASP A 170 -9.50 11.75 14.85
CA ASP A 170 -10.83 12.22 15.26
C ASP A 170 -11.47 13.13 14.19
N GLU A 171 -10.71 14.08 13.62
CA GLU A 171 -11.18 14.92 12.51
C GLU A 171 -11.54 14.12 11.26
N TRP A 172 -10.76 13.09 10.94
CA TRP A 172 -11.05 12.21 9.81
C TRP A 172 -12.30 11.38 10.05
N LEU A 173 -12.43 10.78 11.24
CA LEU A 173 -13.62 10.02 11.63
C LEU A 173 -14.89 10.89 11.60
N ASN A 174 -14.80 12.17 11.99
CA ASN A 174 -15.92 13.11 11.91
C ASN A 174 -16.33 13.47 10.47
N LYS A 175 -15.46 13.24 9.47
CA LYS A 175 -15.78 13.43 8.04
C LYS A 175 -16.40 12.19 7.42
N LEU A 176 -16.28 11.04 8.07
CA LEU A 176 -16.98 9.85 7.60
C LEU A 176 -18.50 10.08 7.73
N PRO A 177 -19.29 9.60 6.77
CA PRO A 177 -20.73 9.53 6.98
C PRO A 177 -20.99 8.77 8.28
N VAL A 178 -21.95 9.25 9.07
CA VAL A 178 -22.38 8.55 10.29
C VAL A 178 -22.63 7.10 9.88
N PRO A 179 -21.97 6.11 10.50
CA PRO A 179 -22.25 4.71 10.17
C PRO A 179 -23.76 4.54 10.23
N HIS A 180 -24.36 4.00 9.16
CA HIS A 180 -25.80 3.79 9.12
C HIS A 180 -26.22 3.25 10.48
N ASN A 181 -27.15 3.94 11.17
CA ASN A 181 -27.64 3.50 12.47
C ASN A 181 -28.18 2.09 12.27
N PHE A 182 -27.36 1.09 12.58
CA PHE A 182 -27.68 -0.32 12.44
C PHE A 182 -28.65 -0.63 13.57
N ASN A 183 -29.90 -0.24 13.38
CA ASN A 183 -30.98 -0.75 14.21
C ASN A 183 -31.04 -2.27 13.92
N SER A 184 -31.05 -3.09 14.96
CA SER A 184 -30.96 -4.56 14.84
C SER A 184 -32.01 -5.15 13.90
N ASP A 185 -33.15 -4.48 13.77
CA ASP A 185 -34.27 -4.89 12.93
C ASP A 185 -34.01 -4.67 11.41
N ILE A 186 -33.07 -3.79 11.05
CA ILE A 186 -32.67 -3.53 9.66
C ILE A 186 -31.64 -4.57 9.19
N LYS A 187 -31.03 -5.34 10.10
CA LYS A 187 -30.07 -6.39 9.75
C LYS A 187 -30.75 -7.45 8.89
N GLU A 188 -31.92 -7.95 9.27
CA GLU A 188 -32.67 -8.90 8.45
C GLU A 188 -33.07 -8.29 7.10
N ILE A 189 -33.50 -7.03 7.07
CA ILE A 189 -33.91 -6.37 5.83
C ILE A 189 -32.71 -6.18 4.88
N TYR A 190 -31.61 -5.60 5.35
CA TYR A 190 -30.44 -5.31 4.52
C TYR A 190 -29.74 -6.57 3.99
N TRP A 191 -29.67 -7.65 4.79
CA TRP A 191 -29.13 -8.93 4.34
C TRP A 191 -30.15 -9.79 3.57
N SER A 192 -31.45 -9.53 3.69
CA SER A 192 -32.48 -10.19 2.87
C SER A 192 -32.66 -9.53 1.50
N GLU A 193 -32.40 -8.22 1.40
CA GLU A 193 -32.51 -7.45 0.16
C GLU A 193 -31.23 -7.54 -0.69
N ASN A 194 -30.07 -7.70 -0.08
CA ASN A 194 -28.83 -7.99 -0.79
C ASN A 194 -28.65 -9.51 -0.89
N LYS A 195 -28.84 -10.05 -2.10
CA LYS A 195 -28.44 -11.43 -2.38
C LYS A 195 -27.00 -11.63 -1.93
N GLU A 196 -26.77 -12.63 -1.10
CA GLU A 196 -25.43 -13.13 -0.85
C GLU A 196 -24.85 -13.52 -2.22
N ILE A 197 -23.89 -12.72 -2.70
CA ILE A 197 -23.24 -12.98 -3.98
C ILE A 197 -22.31 -14.16 -3.70
N ASP A 198 -22.58 -15.26 -4.39
CA ASP A 198 -21.75 -16.45 -4.31
C ASP A 198 -20.29 -16.08 -4.59
N LEU A 199 -19.34 -16.69 -3.88
CA LEU A 199 -17.93 -16.32 -3.99
C LEU A 199 -17.40 -16.54 -5.42
N ASP A 200 -17.95 -17.53 -6.14
CA ASP A 200 -17.62 -17.79 -7.53
C ASP A 200 -18.26 -16.73 -8.44
N GLU A 201 -19.48 -16.28 -8.15
CA GLU A 201 -20.14 -15.16 -8.85
C GLU A 201 -19.40 -13.83 -8.65
N PHE A 202 -18.97 -13.52 -7.42
CA PHE A 202 -18.14 -12.36 -7.12
C PHE A 202 -16.82 -12.40 -7.90
N SER A 203 -16.18 -13.57 -7.93
CA SER A 203 -14.93 -13.79 -8.65
C SER A 203 -15.14 -13.64 -10.17
N GLU A 204 -16.20 -14.21 -10.73
CA GLU A 204 -16.55 -14.04 -12.14
C GLU A 204 -16.81 -12.58 -12.49
N ASN A 205 -17.55 -11.84 -11.66
CA ASN A 205 -17.87 -10.43 -11.89
C ASN A 205 -16.64 -9.52 -11.83
N LEU A 206 -15.68 -9.83 -10.95
CA LEU A 206 -14.40 -9.13 -10.87
C LEU A 206 -13.58 -9.24 -12.18
N PHE A 207 -13.70 -10.36 -12.89
CA PHE A 207 -12.97 -10.63 -14.14
C PHE A 207 -13.80 -10.44 -15.42
N LYS A 208 -15.13 -10.34 -15.33
CA LYS A 208 -16.06 -10.04 -16.45
C LYS A 208 -16.15 -8.56 -16.81
N TYR A 209 -15.63 -7.65 -15.98
CA TYR A 209 -15.69 -6.18 -16.18
C TYR A 209 -14.88 -5.66 -17.40
N LYS A 210 -14.61 -6.50 -18.41
CA LYS A 210 -13.77 -6.18 -19.57
C LYS A 210 -14.34 -6.54 -20.94
N ASN A 211 -15.64 -6.77 -21.05
CA ASN A 211 -16.28 -7.13 -22.33
C ASN A 211 -17.51 -6.28 -22.70
N GLU A 212 -17.69 -5.10 -22.11
CA GLU A 212 -18.70 -4.15 -22.58
C GLU A 212 -18.01 -2.81 -22.89
N ASP A 213 -18.05 -2.46 -24.18
CA ASP A 213 -17.48 -1.27 -24.82
C ASP A 213 -18.14 0.04 -24.37
#